data_AF-A0A6N9IXF0-F1
#
_entry.id   AF-A0A6N9IXF0-F1
#
_cell.length_a   1.000
_cell.length_b   1.000
_cell.length_c   1.000
_cell.angle_alpha   90.00
_cell.angle_beta   90.00
_cell.angle_gamma   90.00
#
_symmetry.space_group_name_H-M   'P 1'
#
loop_
_entity.id
_entity.type
_entity.pdbx_description
1 polymer ?
#
loop_
_entity_poly.entity_id
_entity_poly.type
_entity_poly.pdbx_seq_one_letter_code
_entity_poly.pdbx_strand_id
1 'polypeptide(L)'
;MSSEELNQDELNKEMLLKIFYETKGNIDDINAAIDKSLFGTQVRSLTLFEKFVSARLSLNPKVLKLVSMNLTWFEMAYLSQYQGLENVENLDLRKNQLGDDGLDALLSSERLGSIRKLDLRNNSITRIGMEILAKSDKLQKLEQLDLRSNRIGKTWEDKLKSTAKFPNLSSLKTV
;
A
#
# COMPACT_ATOMS: atom_id res chain seq x y z
N MET A 1 -21.00 -3.28 4.73
CA MET A 1 -20.48 -2.77 3.45
C MET A 1 -21.70 -2.49 2.62
N SER A 2 -22.06 -1.22 2.44
CA SER A 2 -23.26 -0.87 1.68
C SER A 2 -22.98 -1.13 0.20
N SER A 3 -24.02 -1.39 -0.58
CA SER A 3 -23.96 -1.52 -2.04
C SER A 3 -23.39 -0.29 -2.75
N GLU A 4 -23.27 0.85 -2.06
CA GLU A 4 -22.69 2.09 -2.58
C GLU A 4 -21.15 2.10 -2.53
N GLU A 5 -20.52 1.47 -1.53
CA GLU A 5 -19.04 1.37 -1.42
C GLU A 5 -18.45 0.50 -2.55
N LEU A 6 -19.10 -0.66 -2.82
CA LEU A 6 -18.72 -1.56 -3.92
C LEU A 6 -18.75 -0.89 -5.30
N ASN A 7 -19.67 0.06 -5.50
CA ASN A 7 -19.82 0.77 -6.78
C ASN A 7 -18.74 1.86 -6.95
N GLN A 8 -18.29 2.50 -5.87
CA GLN A 8 -17.22 3.49 -5.95
C GLN A 8 -15.87 2.83 -6.24
N ASP A 9 -15.58 1.67 -5.67
CA ASP A 9 -14.31 0.95 -5.89
C ASP A 9 -14.18 0.41 -7.33
N GLU A 10 -15.28 -0.08 -7.93
CA GLU A 10 -15.30 -0.46 -9.35
C GLU A 10 -15.12 0.75 -10.28
N LEU A 11 -15.84 1.86 -10.00
CA LEU A 11 -15.73 3.10 -10.78
C LEU A 11 -14.31 3.68 -10.75
N ASN A 12 -13.69 3.62 -9.57
CA ASN A 12 -12.31 4.00 -9.31
C ASN A 12 -11.33 3.15 -10.14
N LYS A 13 -11.50 1.82 -10.15
CA LYS A 13 -10.64 0.89 -10.88
C LYS A 13 -10.73 1.07 -12.39
N GLU A 14 -11.92 1.22 -12.95
CA GLU A 14 -12.11 1.45 -14.39
C GLU A 14 -11.48 2.77 -14.84
N MET A 15 -11.66 3.83 -14.04
CA MET A 15 -11.06 5.13 -14.30
C MET A 15 -9.53 5.06 -14.34
N LEU A 16 -8.89 4.29 -13.46
CA LEU A 16 -7.42 4.13 -13.53
C LEU A 16 -6.94 3.25 -14.65
N LEU A 17 -7.63 2.14 -14.95
CA LEU A 17 -7.24 1.32 -16.11
C LEU A 17 -7.28 2.18 -17.37
N LYS A 18 -8.30 3.02 -17.49
CA LYS A 18 -8.41 4.00 -18.57
C LYS A 18 -7.23 4.99 -18.56
N ILE A 19 -6.95 5.65 -17.43
CA ILE A 19 -5.82 6.59 -17.32
C ILE A 19 -4.49 5.89 -17.66
N PHE A 20 -4.28 4.67 -17.17
CA PHE A 20 -3.08 3.88 -17.42
C PHE A 20 -2.88 3.56 -18.90
N TYR A 21 -3.92 3.09 -19.59
CA TYR A 21 -3.85 2.80 -21.03
C TYR A 21 -3.71 4.08 -21.87
N GLU A 22 -4.37 5.18 -21.48
CA GLU A 22 -4.29 6.47 -22.17
C GLU A 22 -2.90 7.12 -22.06
N THR A 23 -2.25 6.95 -20.91
CA THR A 23 -0.92 7.53 -20.60
C THR A 23 0.25 6.58 -20.92
N LYS A 24 -0.03 5.39 -21.46
CA LYS A 24 0.97 4.34 -21.76
C LYS A 24 1.85 3.97 -20.56
N GLY A 25 1.36 4.14 -19.33
CA GLY A 25 2.13 3.87 -18.13
C GLY A 25 3.21 4.91 -17.78
N ASN A 26 3.25 6.07 -18.44
CA ASN A 26 4.15 7.16 -18.04
C ASN A 26 3.66 7.76 -16.71
N ILE A 27 4.52 7.73 -15.69
CA ILE A 27 4.14 8.11 -14.32
C ILE A 27 3.80 9.60 -14.18
N ASP A 28 4.48 10.48 -14.92
CA ASP A 28 4.24 11.92 -14.89
C ASP A 28 2.90 12.25 -15.56
N ASP A 29 2.59 11.58 -16.66
CA ASP A 29 1.31 11.73 -17.38
C ASP A 29 0.14 11.16 -16.56
N ILE A 30 0.35 10.03 -15.87
CA ILE A 30 -0.63 9.47 -14.90
C ILE A 30 -0.88 10.47 -13.78
N ASN A 31 0.18 11.06 -13.22
CA ASN A 31 0.06 12.08 -12.17
C ASN A 31 -0.74 13.29 -12.64
N ALA A 32 -0.44 13.81 -13.83
CA ALA A 32 -1.17 14.95 -14.38
C ALA A 32 -2.66 14.63 -14.65
N ALA A 33 -2.96 13.43 -15.14
CA ALA A 33 -4.33 12.99 -15.40
C ALA A 33 -5.15 12.81 -14.10
N ILE A 34 -4.54 12.24 -13.06
CA ILE A 34 -5.17 12.09 -11.74
C ILE A 34 -5.34 13.46 -11.07
N ASP A 35 -4.34 14.35 -11.13
CA ASP A 35 -4.45 15.68 -10.55
C ASP A 35 -5.59 16.50 -11.18
N LYS A 36 -5.80 16.33 -12.49
CA LYS A 36 -6.94 16.93 -13.19
C LYS A 36 -8.28 16.38 -12.71
N SER A 37 -8.36 15.09 -12.39
CA SER A 37 -9.60 14.46 -11.91
C SER A 37 -9.89 14.74 -10.44
N LEU A 38 -8.85 15.00 -9.64
CA LEU A 38 -8.97 15.38 -8.22
C LEU A 38 -9.32 16.85 -8.01
N PHE A 39 -9.31 17.70 -9.06
CA PHE A 39 -9.55 19.13 -8.93
C PHE A 39 -10.93 19.44 -8.32
N GLY A 40 -10.94 20.15 -7.19
CA GLY A 40 -12.17 20.50 -6.45
C GLY A 40 -12.65 19.45 -5.44
N THR A 41 -12.01 18.29 -5.38
CA THR A 41 -12.19 17.31 -4.28
C THR A 41 -11.29 17.74 -3.13
N GLN A 42 -11.71 17.65 -1.86
CA GLN A 42 -10.90 18.04 -0.69
C GLN A 42 -9.67 17.11 -0.44
N VAL A 43 -9.24 16.38 -1.47
CA VAL A 43 -8.14 15.42 -1.47
C VAL A 43 -6.86 16.14 -1.90
N ARG A 44 -5.71 15.75 -1.33
CA ARG A 44 -4.42 16.26 -1.82
C ARG A 44 -4.15 15.74 -3.24
N SER A 45 -3.53 16.55 -4.07
CA SER A 45 -3.10 16.12 -5.40
C SER A 45 -1.99 15.07 -5.31
N LEU A 46 -1.88 14.22 -6.32
CA LEU A 46 -0.84 13.20 -6.44
C LEU A 46 0.54 13.84 -6.59
N THR A 47 0.66 14.99 -7.27
CA THR A 47 1.90 15.78 -7.27
C THR A 47 2.33 16.19 -5.84
N LEU A 48 1.39 16.59 -4.99
CA LEU A 48 1.72 16.96 -3.61
C LEU A 48 2.12 15.73 -2.79
N PHE A 49 1.45 14.60 -3.01
CA PHE A 49 1.82 13.32 -2.40
C PHE A 49 3.22 12.86 -2.83
N GLU A 50 3.54 12.92 -4.12
CA GLU A 50 4.87 12.61 -4.64
C GLU A 50 5.94 13.47 -3.97
N LYS A 51 5.78 14.81 -3.97
CA LYS A 51 6.74 15.72 -3.35
C LYS A 51 6.95 15.39 -1.87
N PHE A 52 5.88 15.02 -1.18
CA PHE A 52 5.92 14.60 0.21
C PHE A 52 6.74 13.32 0.41
N VAL A 53 6.53 12.31 -0.44
CA VAL A 53 7.26 11.02 -0.41
C VAL A 53 8.74 11.24 -0.74
N SER A 54 9.01 11.94 -1.85
CA SER A 54 10.35 12.26 -2.33
C SER A 54 11.17 12.99 -1.26
N ALA A 55 10.62 14.05 -0.65
CA ALA A 55 11.32 14.79 0.40
C ALA A 55 11.73 13.92 1.60
N ARG A 56 10.91 12.93 1.98
CA ARG A 56 11.24 12.01 3.09
C ARG A 56 12.33 11.04 2.73
N LEU A 57 12.28 10.51 1.50
CA LEU A 57 13.29 9.57 1.02
C LEU A 57 14.61 10.26 0.68
N SER A 58 14.60 11.55 0.32
CA SER A 58 15.84 12.34 0.23
C SER A 58 16.52 12.52 1.59
N LEU A 59 15.75 12.62 2.68
CA LEU A 59 16.31 12.72 4.03
C LEU A 59 16.77 11.37 4.57
N ASN A 60 16.00 10.31 4.30
CA ASN A 60 16.36 8.95 4.67
C ASN A 60 15.77 7.94 3.68
N PRO A 61 16.58 7.41 2.74
CA PRO A 61 16.06 6.51 1.71
C PRO A 61 15.58 5.17 2.26
N LYS A 62 15.96 4.81 3.49
CA LYS A 62 15.61 3.53 4.12
C LYS A 62 14.32 3.58 4.92
N VAL A 63 13.78 4.77 5.23
CA VAL A 63 12.65 4.92 6.15
C VAL A 63 11.58 5.81 5.53
N LEU A 64 10.42 5.20 5.26
CA LEU A 64 9.24 5.91 4.79
C LEU A 64 8.12 5.81 5.82
N LYS A 65 7.69 6.95 6.35
CA LYS A 65 6.59 7.02 7.33
C LYS A 65 5.44 7.84 6.74
N LEU A 66 4.31 7.17 6.53
CA LEU A 66 3.08 7.73 5.97
C LEU A 66 1.92 7.56 6.96
N VAL A 67 2.14 7.84 8.24
CA VAL A 67 1.15 7.57 9.30
C VAL A 67 -0.01 8.56 9.28
N SER A 68 -1.26 8.07 9.35
CA SER A 68 -2.47 8.91 9.43
C SER A 68 -2.57 9.93 8.31
N MET A 69 -2.20 9.52 7.09
CA MET A 69 -2.27 10.35 5.90
C MET A 69 -3.59 10.22 5.15
N ASN A 70 -4.47 9.30 5.55
CA ASN A 70 -5.69 8.98 4.79
C ASN A 70 -5.31 8.66 3.33
N LEU A 71 -4.41 7.68 3.15
CA LEU A 71 -3.92 7.28 1.84
C LEU A 71 -5.09 6.72 1.03
N THR A 72 -5.37 7.33 -0.10
CA THR A 72 -6.32 6.79 -1.07
C THR A 72 -5.70 5.59 -1.78
N TRP A 73 -6.55 4.77 -2.38
CA TRP A 73 -6.09 3.64 -3.19
C TRP A 73 -5.23 4.12 -4.39
N PHE A 74 -5.53 5.30 -4.97
CA PHE A 74 -4.72 5.93 -6.02
C PHE A 74 -3.28 6.18 -5.56
N GLU A 75 -3.11 6.70 -4.35
CA GLU A 75 -1.80 6.98 -3.78
C GLU A 75 -1.04 5.70 -3.43
N MET A 76 -1.75 4.63 -3.06
CA MET A 76 -1.14 3.32 -2.87
C MET A 76 -0.68 2.71 -4.19
N ALA A 77 -1.49 2.83 -5.25
CA ALA A 77 -1.10 2.40 -6.60
C ALA A 77 0.10 3.20 -7.11
N TYR A 78 0.11 4.51 -6.89
CA TYR A 78 1.29 5.34 -7.18
C TYR A 78 2.52 4.90 -6.39
N LEU A 79 2.37 4.73 -5.07
CA LEU A 79 3.47 4.31 -4.21
C LEU A 79 4.04 2.95 -4.62
N SER A 80 3.19 2.00 -5.05
CA SER A 80 3.62 0.68 -5.54
C SER A 80 4.54 0.80 -6.77
N GLN A 81 4.42 1.88 -7.54
CA GLN A 81 5.24 2.18 -8.70
C GLN A 81 6.43 3.11 -8.42
N TYR A 82 6.51 3.70 -7.23
CA TYR A 82 7.50 4.69 -6.91
C TYR A 82 8.93 4.10 -6.86
N GLN A 83 9.83 4.62 -7.69
CA GLN A 83 11.18 4.04 -7.85
C GLN A 83 11.98 4.01 -6.55
N GLY A 84 11.88 5.06 -5.72
CA GLY A 84 12.62 5.11 -4.45
C GLY A 84 12.19 4.04 -3.43
N LEU A 85 11.08 3.33 -3.65
CA LEU A 85 10.60 2.29 -2.74
C LEU A 85 11.56 1.09 -2.66
N GLU A 86 12.34 0.83 -3.71
CA GLU A 86 13.31 -0.27 -3.76
C GLU A 86 14.41 -0.20 -2.68
N ASN A 87 14.64 0.99 -2.13
CA ASN A 87 15.64 1.26 -1.09
C ASN A 87 15.04 1.31 0.31
N VAL A 88 13.71 1.28 0.44
CA VAL A 88 13.03 1.38 1.73
C VAL A 88 13.17 0.06 2.48
N GLU A 89 13.65 0.16 3.72
CA GLU A 89 13.76 -0.98 4.64
C GLU A 89 12.69 -0.93 5.74
N ASN A 90 12.19 0.26 6.08
CA ASN A 90 11.15 0.47 7.09
C ASN A 90 10.01 1.31 6.51
N LEU A 91 8.86 0.65 6.33
CA LEU A 91 7.65 1.25 5.80
C LEU A 91 6.55 1.26 6.87
N ASP A 92 6.16 2.47 7.27
CA ASP A 92 5.11 2.70 8.26
C ASP A 92 3.87 3.29 7.59
N LEU A 93 2.83 2.47 7.46
CA LEU A 93 1.57 2.77 6.77
C LEU A 93 0.39 2.81 7.73
N ARG A 94 0.62 3.00 9.03
CA ARG A 94 -0.45 2.92 10.03
C ARG A 94 -1.53 3.98 9.84
N LYS A 95 -2.76 3.62 10.24
CA LYS A 95 -3.91 4.54 10.34
C LYS A 95 -4.28 5.19 9.00
N ASN A 96 -4.20 4.45 7.90
CA ASN A 96 -4.53 4.95 6.57
C ASN A 96 -5.81 4.36 5.97
N GLN A 97 -6.48 3.44 6.69
CA GLN A 97 -7.72 2.80 6.21
C GLN A 97 -7.54 2.09 4.85
N LEU A 98 -6.37 1.48 4.62
CA LEU A 98 -6.02 0.88 3.32
C LEU A 98 -7.01 -0.18 2.84
N GLY A 99 -7.66 -0.90 3.75
CA GLY A 99 -8.48 -2.05 3.42
C GLY A 99 -7.67 -3.18 2.77
N ASP A 100 -8.37 -4.11 2.14
CA ASP A 100 -7.74 -5.21 1.42
C ASP A 100 -7.18 -4.72 0.07
N ASP A 101 -7.85 -3.77 -0.59
CA ASP A 101 -7.44 -3.24 -1.91
C ASP A 101 -6.16 -2.38 -1.83
N GLY A 102 -6.01 -1.54 -0.82
CA GLY A 102 -4.78 -0.78 -0.61
C GLY A 102 -3.60 -1.68 -0.27
N LEU A 103 -3.85 -2.81 0.41
CA LEU A 103 -2.84 -3.84 0.65
C LEU A 103 -2.48 -4.59 -0.64
N ASP A 104 -3.46 -4.96 -1.47
CA ASP A 104 -3.22 -5.60 -2.76
C ASP A 104 -2.42 -4.68 -3.70
N ALA A 105 -2.80 -3.40 -3.78
CA ALA A 105 -2.08 -2.39 -4.54
C ALA A 105 -0.61 -2.28 -4.09
N LEU A 106 -0.35 -2.28 -2.78
CA LEU A 106 1.03 -2.32 -2.27
C LEU A 106 1.76 -3.60 -2.71
N LEU A 107 1.15 -4.76 -2.51
CA LEU A 107 1.74 -6.08 -2.81
C LEU A 107 1.85 -6.40 -4.30
N SER A 108 1.26 -5.58 -5.18
CA SER A 108 1.53 -5.59 -6.63
C SER A 108 2.89 -5.00 -7.00
N SER A 109 3.55 -4.30 -6.07
CA SER A 109 4.85 -3.68 -6.31
C SER A 109 5.97 -4.70 -6.42
N GLU A 110 6.75 -4.61 -7.49
CA GLU A 110 8.03 -5.33 -7.63
C GLU A 110 9.17 -4.70 -6.82
N ARG A 111 8.92 -3.58 -6.11
CA ARG A 111 9.94 -2.77 -5.44
C ARG A 111 10.00 -2.98 -3.92
N LEU A 112 9.30 -3.98 -3.38
CA LEU A 112 9.26 -4.25 -1.93
C LEU A 112 10.40 -5.15 -1.40
N GLY A 113 11.31 -5.60 -2.28
CA GLY A 113 12.33 -6.60 -1.95
C GLY A 113 13.33 -6.19 -0.86
N SER A 114 13.40 -4.90 -0.50
CA SER A 114 14.27 -4.38 0.56
C SER A 114 13.56 -4.20 1.91
N ILE A 115 12.24 -4.32 1.96
CA ILE A 115 11.46 -4.09 3.18
C ILE A 115 11.84 -5.13 4.25
N ARG A 116 12.28 -4.64 5.40
CA ARG A 116 12.58 -5.40 6.61
C ARG A 116 11.51 -5.20 7.68
N LYS A 117 10.94 -4.01 7.78
CA LYS A 117 9.90 -3.65 8.75
C LYS A 117 8.70 -3.06 8.04
N LEU A 118 7.54 -3.67 8.24
CA LEU A 118 6.27 -3.23 7.68
C LEU A 118 5.24 -3.06 8.82
N ASP A 119 4.77 -1.83 9.00
CA ASP A 119 3.76 -1.50 9.99
C ASP A 119 2.44 -1.15 9.30
N LEU A 120 1.46 -2.06 9.41
CA LEU A 120 0.14 -1.97 8.80
C LEU A 120 -0.95 -1.81 9.85
N ARG A 121 -0.63 -1.39 11.08
CA ARG A 121 -1.64 -1.26 12.13
C ARG A 121 -2.75 -0.29 11.77
N ASN A 122 -3.97 -0.65 12.15
CA ASN A 122 -5.16 0.18 11.97
C ASN A 122 -5.38 0.59 10.51
N ASN A 123 -5.52 -0.40 9.64
CA ASN A 123 -5.78 -0.22 8.21
C ASN A 123 -7.03 -0.96 7.72
N SER A 124 -7.88 -1.44 8.63
CA SER A 124 -9.10 -2.18 8.29
C SER A 124 -8.89 -3.43 7.42
N ILE A 125 -7.66 -3.99 7.38
CA ILE A 125 -7.34 -5.21 6.63
C ILE A 125 -8.17 -6.38 7.18
N THR A 126 -8.79 -7.17 6.31
CA THR A 126 -9.65 -8.28 6.67
C THR A 126 -8.98 -9.63 6.39
N ARG A 127 -9.76 -10.72 6.47
CA ARG A 127 -9.28 -12.06 6.07
C ARG A 127 -8.89 -12.13 4.59
N ILE A 128 -9.53 -11.34 3.73
CA ILE A 128 -9.25 -11.31 2.29
C ILE A 128 -7.82 -10.78 2.07
N GLY A 129 -7.46 -9.63 2.66
CA GLY A 129 -6.12 -9.09 2.57
C GLY A 129 -5.05 -10.01 3.15
N MET A 130 -5.40 -10.81 4.16
CA MET A 130 -4.49 -11.83 4.68
C MET A 130 -4.25 -13.00 3.72
N GLU A 131 -5.24 -13.39 2.92
CA GLU A 131 -5.05 -14.37 1.84
C GLU A 131 -4.13 -13.85 0.75
N ILE A 132 -4.26 -12.56 0.41
CA ILE A 132 -3.39 -11.87 -0.54
C ILE A 132 -1.96 -11.85 0.00
N LEU A 133 -1.78 -11.40 1.25
CA LEU A 133 -0.49 -11.34 1.91
C LEU A 133 0.18 -12.73 1.99
N ALA A 134 -0.57 -13.78 2.34
CA ALA A 134 -0.04 -15.14 2.44
C ALA A 134 0.45 -15.73 1.10
N LYS A 135 0.00 -15.19 -0.03
CA LYS A 135 0.41 -15.59 -1.38
C LYS A 135 1.53 -14.72 -1.94
N SER A 136 1.83 -13.58 -1.33
CA SER A 136 2.78 -12.61 -1.86
C SER A 136 4.23 -13.08 -1.74
N ASP A 137 4.97 -12.96 -2.83
CA ASP A 137 6.42 -13.20 -2.90
C ASP A 137 7.24 -11.91 -2.88
N LYS A 138 6.64 -10.75 -2.60
CA LYS A 138 7.33 -9.45 -2.72
C LYS A 138 8.19 -9.07 -1.52
N LEU A 139 7.93 -9.67 -0.35
CA LEU A 139 8.49 -9.27 0.95
C LEU A 139 9.57 -10.24 1.45
N GLN A 140 10.50 -10.64 0.59
CA GLN A 140 11.48 -11.70 0.87
C GLN A 140 12.44 -11.38 2.04
N LYS A 141 12.70 -10.10 2.30
CA LYS A 141 13.58 -9.64 3.39
C LYS A 141 12.81 -9.22 4.66
N LEU A 142 11.50 -9.45 4.71
CA LEU A 142 10.68 -9.01 5.83
C LEU A 142 11.07 -9.72 7.13
N GLU A 143 11.38 -8.93 8.15
CA GLU A 143 11.77 -9.39 9.48
C GLU A 143 10.68 -9.10 10.51
N GLN A 144 9.99 -7.96 10.36
CA GLN A 144 9.01 -7.47 11.32
C GLN A 144 7.73 -7.02 10.60
N LEU A 145 6.62 -7.61 11.01
CA LEU A 145 5.29 -7.30 10.50
C LEU A 145 4.34 -7.00 11.66
N ASP A 146 3.78 -5.79 11.69
CA ASP A 146 2.77 -5.39 12.67
C ASP A 146 1.42 -5.16 11.98
N LEU A 147 0.46 -6.05 12.27
CA LEU A 147 -0.90 -6.09 11.75
C LEU A 147 -1.96 -5.80 12.82
N ARG A 148 -1.56 -5.38 14.03
CA ARG A 148 -2.51 -5.12 15.12
C ARG A 148 -3.56 -4.08 14.75
N SER A 149 -4.69 -4.11 15.43
CA SER A 149 -5.82 -3.20 15.15
C SER A 149 -6.36 -3.32 13.71
N ASN A 150 -6.23 -4.46 13.06
CA ASN A 150 -6.94 -4.82 11.84
C ASN A 150 -8.07 -5.83 12.13
N ARG A 151 -8.84 -6.21 11.10
CA ARG A 151 -10.01 -7.10 11.18
C ARG A 151 -9.71 -8.52 10.67
N ILE A 152 -8.51 -9.02 10.97
CA ILE A 152 -7.96 -10.27 10.40
C ILE A 152 -8.49 -11.52 11.10
N GLY A 153 -8.80 -11.46 12.40
CA GLY A 153 -9.19 -12.61 13.23
C GLY A 153 -8.00 -13.42 13.76
N LYS A 154 -8.23 -14.24 14.80
CA LYS A 154 -7.17 -14.85 15.63
C LYS A 154 -6.33 -15.95 14.95
N THR A 155 -6.77 -16.49 13.82
CA THR A 155 -6.20 -17.71 13.22
C THR A 155 -5.04 -17.48 12.25
N TRP A 156 -4.63 -16.23 12.04
CA TRP A 156 -3.68 -15.90 10.97
C TRP A 156 -2.23 -15.90 11.37
N GLU A 157 -1.92 -15.86 12.67
CA GLU A 157 -0.53 -15.82 13.11
C GLU A 157 0.22 -17.10 12.74
N ASP A 158 -0.34 -18.27 13.07
CA ASP A 158 0.24 -19.56 12.73
C ASP A 158 0.30 -19.78 11.21
N LYS A 159 -0.75 -19.36 10.50
CA LYS A 159 -0.82 -19.46 9.04
C LYS A 159 0.26 -18.62 8.36
N LEU A 160 0.51 -17.39 8.83
CA LEU A 160 1.56 -16.53 8.27
C LEU A 160 2.96 -17.05 8.58
N LYS A 161 3.19 -17.61 9.77
CA LYS A 161 4.48 -18.22 10.13
C LYS A 161 4.80 -19.46 9.30
N SER A 162 3.79 -20.17 8.79
CA SER A 162 3.97 -21.40 8.02
C SER A 162 4.02 -21.24 6.49
N THR A 163 3.75 -20.04 5.93
CA THR A 163 3.63 -19.86 4.47
C THR A 163 4.93 -20.05 3.68
N ALA A 164 6.08 -20.16 4.35
CA ALA A 164 7.43 -20.10 3.77
C ALA A 164 7.73 -18.83 2.93
N LYS A 165 6.76 -17.92 2.75
CA LYS A 165 6.90 -16.70 1.94
C LYS A 165 7.69 -15.59 2.64
N PHE A 166 7.79 -15.66 3.96
CA PHE A 166 8.55 -14.72 4.78
C PHE A 166 9.67 -15.46 5.52
N PRO A 167 10.73 -15.91 4.82
CA PRO A 167 11.76 -16.77 5.40
C PRO A 167 12.55 -16.11 6.54
N ASN A 168 12.56 -14.77 6.60
CA ASN A 168 13.30 -13.99 7.58
C ASN A 168 12.41 -13.42 8.71
N LEU A 169 11.13 -13.76 8.74
CA LEU A 169 10.17 -13.17 9.68
C LEU A 169 10.47 -13.61 11.12
N SER A 170 10.95 -12.67 11.93
CA SER A 170 11.30 -12.90 13.35
C SER A 170 10.31 -12.28 14.31
N SER A 171 9.52 -11.29 13.87
CA SER A 171 8.49 -10.64 14.68
C SER A 171 7.20 -10.47 13.90
N LEU A 172 6.12 -11.07 14.40
CA LEU A 172 4.77 -10.94 13.87
C LEU A 172 3.83 -10.52 15.01
N LYS A 173 3.02 -9.47 14.79
CA LYS A 173 2.02 -9.00 15.76
C LYS A 173 0.66 -8.87 15.09
N THR A 174 -0.36 -9.56 15.62
CA THR A 174 -1.70 -9.64 15.01
C THR A 174 -2.83 -9.16 15.92
N VAL A 175 -2.60 -9.08 17.24
CA VAL A 175 -3.57 -8.67 18.28
C VAL A 175 -3.11 -7.46 19.09
#